data_AF-A0A536XV53-F1
#
_entry.id   AF-A0A536XV53-F1
#
_cell.length_a   1.000
_cell.length_b   1.000
_cell.length_c   1.000
_cell.angle_alpha   90.00
_cell.angle_beta   90.00
_cell.angle_gamma   90.00
#
_symmetry.space_group_name_H-M   'P 1'
#
loop_
_entity.id
_entity.type
_entity.pdbx_description
1 polymer ?
#
loop_
_entity_poly.entity_id
_entity_poly.type
_entity_poly.pdbx_seq_one_letter_code
_entity_poly.pdbx_strand_id
1 'polypeptide(L)' 'GKIDPDRTMELLKNFKDPNSPRGPISIDPATRDIVQPEYLREVRRVGGKLANVEIETLGTAVKDPWKELNNKK' A
#
# COMPACT_ATOMS: atom_id res chain seq x y z
N GLY A 1 18.82 12.31 21.42
CA GLY A 1 18.65 12.52 19.98
C GLY A 1 17.52 13.50 19.76
N LYS A 2 17.63 14.39 18.77
CA LYS A 2 16.54 15.29 18.38
C LYS A 2 15.83 14.68 17.18
N ILE A 3 14.54 14.40 17.30
CA ILE A 3 13.70 13.98 16.16
C ILE A 3 13.20 15.25 15.49
N ASP A 4 13.50 15.40 14.21
CA ASP A 4 13.07 16.52 13.37
C ASP A 4 11.88 16.06 12.50
N PRO A 5 10.67 16.63 12.70
CA PRO A 5 9.48 16.20 11.98
C PRO A 5 9.58 16.39 10.46
N ASP A 6 10.09 17.52 9.99
CA ASP A 6 10.16 17.85 8.57
C ASP A 6 11.15 16.91 7.87
N ARG A 7 12.30 16.68 8.49
CA ARG A 7 13.28 15.73 7.99
C ARG A 7 12.76 14.30 8.00
N THR A 8 11.96 13.94 9.00
CA THR A 8 11.34 12.61 9.06
C THR A 8 10.36 12.43 7.90
N MET A 9 9.52 13.43 7.62
CA MET A 9 8.57 13.38 6.51
C MET A 9 9.26 13.35 5.14
N GLU A 10 10.38 14.05 4.98
CA GLU A 10 11.21 14.01 3.77
C GLU A 10 11.73 12.60 3.44
N LEU A 11 12.10 11.84 4.47
CA LEU A 11 12.57 10.47 4.33
C LEU A 11 11.40 9.52 4.03
N LEU A 12 10.30 9.63 4.80
CA LEU A 12 9.16 8.73 4.69
C LEU A 12 8.39 8.87 3.37
N LYS A 13 8.31 10.07 2.78
CA LYS A 13 7.59 10.29 1.51
C LYS A 13 8.20 9.55 0.30
N ASN A 14 9.43 9.02 0.45
CA ASN A 14 10.12 8.22 -0.57
C ASN A 14 10.33 6.76 -0.14
N PHE A 15 9.71 6.34 0.95
CA PHE A 15 9.85 5.00 1.48
C PHE A 15 9.35 3.95 0.48
N LYS A 16 10.09 2.84 0.38
CA LYS A 16 9.76 1.67 -0.43
C LYS A 16 10.15 0.41 0.32
N ASP A 17 9.28 -0.58 0.29
CA ASP A 17 9.56 -1.92 0.83
C ASP A 17 9.08 -2.98 -0.15
N PRO A 18 10.00 -3.67 -0.85
CA PRO A 18 9.63 -4.74 -1.78
C PRO A 18 9.20 -6.03 -1.08
N ASN A 19 9.45 -6.19 0.22
CA ASN A 19 9.28 -7.45 0.97
C ASN A 19 8.19 -7.38 2.04
N SER A 20 7.33 -6.37 1.97
CA SER A 20 6.20 -6.27 2.89
C SER A 20 5.32 -7.53 2.79
N PRO A 21 4.76 -8.05 3.91
CA PRO A 21 3.95 -9.28 3.90
C PRO A 21 2.73 -9.25 2.98
N ARG A 22 2.29 -8.05 2.56
CA ARG A 22 1.19 -7.83 1.61
C ARG A 22 1.65 -7.61 0.16
N GLY A 23 2.92 -7.88 -0.15
CA GLY A 23 3.56 -7.55 -1.42
C GLY A 23 4.25 -6.18 -1.44
N PRO A 24 4.92 -5.82 -2.55
CA PRO A 24 5.71 -4.60 -2.66
C PRO A 24 4.89 -3.33 -2.40
N ILE A 25 5.39 -2.42 -1.56
CA ILE A 25 4.73 -1.16 -1.23
C ILE A 25 5.68 0.04 -1.39
N SER A 26 5.09 1.22 -1.55
CA SER A 26 5.79 2.49 -1.45
C SER A 26 4.88 3.59 -0.92
N ILE A 27 5.45 4.73 -0.53
CA ILE A 27 4.70 5.94 -0.20
C ILE A 27 4.75 6.88 -1.41
N ASP A 28 3.59 7.36 -1.86
CA ASP A 28 3.51 8.39 -2.89
C ASP A 28 3.99 9.73 -2.30
N PRO A 29 5.02 10.37 -2.88
CA PRO A 29 5.59 11.59 -2.33
C PRO A 29 4.65 12.79 -2.37
N ALA A 30 3.68 12.81 -3.29
CA ALA A 30 2.73 13.91 -3.43
C ALA A 30 1.60 13.80 -2.41
N THR A 31 1.04 12.60 -2.24
CA THR A 31 -0.14 12.38 -1.39
C THR A 31 0.19 11.89 0.01
N ARG A 32 1.42 11.41 0.22
CA ARG A 32 1.90 10.69 1.40
C ARG A 32 1.06 9.46 1.73
N ASP A 33 0.34 8.93 0.74
CA ASP A 33 -0.45 7.71 0.87
C ASP A 33 0.32 6.50 0.38
N ILE A 34 -0.12 5.32 0.82
CA ILE A 34 0.46 4.06 0.39
C ILE A 34 0.09 3.76 -1.07
N VAL A 35 1.05 3.20 -1.78
CA VAL A 35 0.90 2.57 -3.09
C VAL A 35 1.18 1.10 -2.89
N GLN A 36 0.23 0.24 -3.24
CA GLN A 36 0.25 -1.19 -2.90
C GLN A 36 -0.44 -2.03 -3.99
N PRO A 37 -0.21 -3.34 -4.03
CA PRO A 37 -1.03 -4.23 -4.83
C PRO A 37 -2.46 -4.33 -4.28
N GLU A 38 -3.42 -4.53 -5.17
CA GLU A 38 -4.81 -4.83 -4.81
C GLU A 38 -5.17 -6.24 -5.30
N TYR A 39 -5.78 -7.03 -4.41
CA TYR A 39 -6.03 -8.45 -4.65
C TYR A 39 -7.53 -8.74 -4.70
N LEU A 40 -7.95 -9.48 -5.73
CA LEU A 40 -9.25 -10.14 -5.72
C LEU A 40 -9.12 -11.43 -4.90
N ARG A 41 -10.04 -11.62 -3.95
CA ARG A 41 -9.98 -12.72 -2.98
C ARG A 41 -11.31 -13.43 -2.86
N GLU A 42 -11.25 -14.74 -2.66
CA GLU A 42 -12.40 -15.59 -2.41
C GLU A 42 -12.25 -16.28 -1.06
N VAL A 43 -13.33 -16.35 -0.28
CA VAL A 43 -13.33 -17.08 0.99
C VAL A 43 -13.34 -18.58 0.72
N ARG A 44 -12.30 -19.30 1.13
CA ARG A 44 -12.19 -20.77 0.97
C ARG A 44 -11.76 -21.44 2.27
N ARG A 45 -12.07 -22.73 2.43
CA ARG A 45 -11.57 -23.53 3.55
C ARG A 45 -10.16 -24.04 3.24
N VAL A 46 -9.18 -23.65 4.04
CA VAL A 46 -7.76 -24.05 3.95
C VAL A 46 -7.32 -24.59 5.30
N GLY A 47 -6.83 -25.84 5.35
CA GLY A 47 -6.37 -26.45 6.61
C GLY A 47 -7.45 -26.46 7.71
N GLY A 48 -8.72 -26.66 7.35
CA GLY A 48 -9.83 -26.69 8.29
C GLY A 48 -10.34 -25.32 8.78
N LYS A 49 -9.78 -24.19 8.31
CA LYS A 49 -10.24 -22.83 8.65
C LYS A 49 -10.67 -22.06 7.40
N LEU A 50 -11.56 -21.08 7.54
CA LEU A 50 -11.84 -20.14 6.44
C LEU A 50 -10.66 -19.17 6.29
N ALA A 51 -10.23 -18.97 5.06
CA ALA A 51 -9.19 -18.02 4.68
C ALA A 51 -9.63 -17.27 3.44
N ASN A 52 -9.24 -15.99 3.33
CA ASN A 52 -9.33 -15.30 2.06
C ASN A 52 -8.18 -15.80 1.19
N VAL A 53 -8.47 -16.41 0.05
CA VAL A 53 -7.46 -16.90 -0.89
C VAL A 53 -7.38 -15.92 -2.04
N GLU A 54 -6.18 -15.43 -2.35
CA GLU A 54 -5.93 -14.55 -3.50
C GLU A 54 -6.14 -15.33 -4.79
N ILE A 55 -6.98 -14.81 -5.68
CA ILE A 55 -7.27 -15.42 -6.97
C ILE A 55 -6.73 -14.59 -8.14
N GLU A 56 -6.58 -13.28 -7.95
CA GLU A 56 -6.03 -12.37 -8.95
C GLU A 56 -5.40 -11.14 -8.27
N THR A 57 -4.38 -10.57 -8.90
CA THR A 57 -3.83 -9.24 -8.55
C THR A 57 -4.35 -8.23 -9.57
N LEU A 58 -5.24 -7.33 -9.14
CA LEU A 58 -5.90 -6.35 -10.01
C LEU A 58 -4.98 -5.19 -10.39
N GLY A 59 -3.92 -4.97 -9.61
CA GLY A 59 -2.86 -4.01 -9.89
C GLY A 59 -1.72 -4.21 -8.90
N THR A 60 -0.48 -3.93 -9.33
CA THR A 60 0.73 -4.15 -8.51
C THR A 60 1.21 -2.91 -7.77
N ALA A 61 0.72 -1.73 -8.16
CA ALA A 61 1.08 -0.43 -7.58
C ALA A 61 -0.10 0.55 -7.70
N VAL A 62 -1.18 0.24 -7.00
CA VAL A 62 -2.43 1.02 -7.01
C VAL A 62 -2.30 2.17 -6.01
N LYS A 63 -2.62 3.39 -6.46
CA LYS A 63 -2.74 4.59 -5.62
C LYS A 63 -4.16 4.72 -5.08
N ASP A 64 -4.35 5.55 -4.04
CA ASP A 64 -5.69 5.92 -3.57
C ASP A 64 -6.49 6.61 -4.70
N PRO A 65 -7.53 5.96 -5.27
CA PRO A 65 -8.31 6.53 -6.37
C PRO A 65 -9.02 7.82 -5.96
N TRP A 66 -9.38 7.98 -4.68
CA TRP A 66 -10.05 9.18 -4.22
C TRP A 66 -9.16 10.42 -4.37
N LYS A 67 -7.87 10.31 -4.03
CA LYS A 67 -6.90 11.41 -4.16
C LYS A 67 -6.52 11.69 -5.60
N GLU A 68 -6.57 10.68 -6.47
CA GLU A 68 -6.40 10.88 -7.91
C GLU A 68 -7.57 11.65 -8.52
N LEU A 69 -8.80 11.28 -8.15
CA LEU A 69 -10.03 11.90 -8.68
C LEU A 69 -10.33 13.26 -8.05
N ASN A 70 -9.90 13.50 -6.80
CA ASN A 70 -10.17 14.72 -6.04
C ASN A 70 -8.89 15.46 -5.68
N ASN A 71 -8.00 15.63 -6.65
CA ASN A 71 -6.77 16.38 -6.45
C ASN A 71 -7.11 17.86 -6.18
N LYS A 72 -7.15 18.24 -4.89
CA LYS A 72 -7.24 19.64 -4.47
C LYS A 72 -5.89 20.28 -4.82
N LYS A 73 -5.85 20.98 -5.96
CA LYS A 73 -4.74 21.87 -6.30
C LYS A 73 -4.44 22.83 -5.15
#